data_AF-A0A382WIV8-F1
#
_entry.id   AF-A0A382WIV8-F1
#
_cell.length_a   1.000
_cell.length_b   1.000
_cell.length_c   1.000
_cell.angle_alpha   90.00
_cell.angle_beta   90.00
_cell.angle_gamma   90.00
#
_symmetry.space_group_name_H-M   'P 1'
#
loop_
_entity.id
_entity.type
_entity.pdbx_description
1 polymer ?
#
loop_
_entity_poly.entity_id
_entity_poly.type
_entity_poly.pdbx_seq_one_letter_code
_entity_poly.pdbx_strand_id
1 'polypeptide(L)'
;MIHKQSYDQILNSIIASDSRYHRDAYHFVREGLDYTQHTISKQEDNTVRHISGQELLGGMRAHALEEYGPMALMVLKEWGVSRCEDFGEIVFNMVEHDLLARTDE
;
A
#
# COMPACT_ATOMS: atom_id res chain seq x y z
N MET A 1 27.77 -5.19 11.86
CA MET A 1 26.65 -4.25 12.06
C MET A 1 25.77 -4.35 10.84
N ILE A 2 24.65 -5.07 10.92
CA ILE A 2 23.72 -5.21 9.80
C ILE A 2 22.96 -3.89 9.75
N HIS A 3 23.26 -3.03 8.77
CA HIS A 3 22.43 -1.87 8.47
C HIS A 3 21.08 -2.42 8.00
N LYS A 4 20.10 -2.42 8.90
CA LYS A 4 18.69 -2.55 8.53
C LYS A 4 18.44 -1.39 7.56
N GLN A 5 18.33 -1.65 6.26
CA GLN A 5 18.11 -0.59 5.28
C GLN A 5 16.89 0.21 5.71
N SER A 6 17.01 1.54 5.73
CA SER A 6 15.89 2.40 6.09
C SER A 6 14.77 2.21 5.05
N TYR A 7 13.51 2.32 5.47
CA TYR A 7 12.34 2.28 4.59
C TYR A 7 12.55 3.14 3.33
N ASP A 8 13.10 4.34 3.50
CA ASP A 8 13.39 5.26 2.40
C ASP A 8 14.45 4.76 1.42
N GLN A 9 15.46 4.02 1.90
CA GLN A 9 16.52 3.49 1.06
C GLN A 9 16.01 2.35 0.19
N ILE A 10 15.18 1.46 0.77
CA ILE A 10 14.56 0.37 0.04
C ILE A 10 13.57 0.94 -0.98
N LEU A 11 12.74 1.91 -0.57
CA LEU A 11 11.80 2.56 -1.46
C LEU A 11 12.49 3.24 -2.65
N ASN A 12 13.61 3.92 -2.42
CA ASN A 12 14.41 4.50 -3.51
C ASN A 12 14.98 3.42 -4.45
N SER A 13 15.34 2.24 -3.94
CA SER A 13 15.78 1.11 -4.77
C SER A 13 14.64 0.54 -5.62
N ILE A 14 13.43 0.47 -5.07
CA ILE A 14 12.23 0.06 -5.81
C ILE A 14 11.96 1.05 -6.92
N ILE A 15 11.90 2.36 -6.62
CA ILE A 15 11.61 3.41 -7.61
C ILE A 15 12.68 3.47 -8.71
N ALA A 16 13.95 3.23 -8.34
CA ALA A 16 15.04 3.16 -9.31
C ALA A 16 14.94 1.95 -10.25
N SER A 17 14.33 0.86 -9.80
CA SER A 17 14.11 -0.36 -10.59
C SER A 17 12.78 -0.32 -11.36
N ASP A 18 11.77 0.32 -10.79
CA ASP A 18 10.41 0.44 -11.30
C ASP A 18 9.89 1.87 -11.07
N SER A 19 9.97 2.69 -12.12
CA SER A 19 9.53 4.09 -12.07
C SER A 19 8.08 4.29 -12.49
N ARG A 20 7.27 3.21 -12.56
CA ARG A 20 5.84 3.30 -12.94
C ARG A 20 5.01 4.09 -11.92
N TYR A 21 5.38 4.00 -10.65
CA TYR A 21 4.65 4.58 -9.54
C TYR A 21 5.46 5.66 -8.83
N HIS A 22 4.80 6.77 -8.50
CA HIS A 22 5.42 7.82 -7.70
C HIS A 22 5.69 7.33 -6.28
N ARG A 23 6.68 7.92 -5.61
CA ARG A 23 7.04 7.59 -4.22
C ARG A 23 5.84 7.62 -3.27
N ASP A 24 4.99 8.62 -3.45
CA ASP A 24 3.80 8.82 -2.62
C ASP A 24 2.76 7.70 -2.81
N ALA A 25 2.74 7.02 -3.96
CA ALA A 25 1.87 5.85 -4.16
C ALA A 25 2.20 4.74 -3.17
N TYR A 26 3.48 4.49 -2.91
CA TYR A 26 3.94 3.47 -1.96
C TYR A 26 3.62 3.86 -0.52
N HIS A 27 3.75 5.15 -0.18
CA HIS A 27 3.34 5.67 1.12
C HIS A 27 1.83 5.50 1.33
N PHE A 28 1.04 5.92 0.34
CA PHE A 28 -0.40 5.77 0.35
C PHE A 28 -0.85 4.31 0.50
N VAL A 29 -0.24 3.38 -0.22
CA VAL A 29 -0.56 1.95 -0.11
C VAL A 29 -0.20 1.40 1.27
N ARG A 30 0.92 1.82 1.86
CA ARG A 30 1.29 1.41 3.21
C ARG A 30 0.27 1.91 4.24
N GLU A 31 -0.10 3.18 4.17
CA GLU A 31 -1.07 3.79 5.09
C GLU A 31 -2.47 3.22 4.90
N GLY A 32 -2.88 2.98 3.65
CA GLY A 32 -4.15 2.33 3.34
C GLY A 32 -4.21 0.87 3.81
N LEU A 33 -3.08 0.14 3.82
CA LEU A 33 -3.00 -1.22 4.38
C LEU A 33 -3.23 -1.17 5.89
N ASP A 34 -2.55 -0.26 6.58
CA ASP A 34 -2.75 -0.05 8.02
C ASP A 34 -4.20 0.36 8.31
N TYR A 35 -4.78 1.28 7.53
CA TYR A 35 -6.19 1.68 7.63
C TYR A 35 -7.14 0.49 7.47
N THR A 36 -6.89 -0.37 6.48
CA THR A 36 -7.68 -1.56 6.21
C THR A 36 -7.59 -2.55 7.37
N GLN A 37 -6.39 -2.83 7.89
CA GLN A 37 -6.20 -3.70 9.06
C GLN A 37 -6.92 -3.17 10.29
N HIS A 38 -6.86 -1.86 10.57
CA HIS A 38 -7.54 -1.24 11.70
C HIS A 38 -9.07 -1.29 11.55
N THR A 39 -9.56 -1.14 10.32
CA THR A 39 -11.01 -1.18 10.03
C THR A 39 -11.56 -2.59 10.20
N ILE A 40 -10.84 -3.61 9.71
CA ILE A 40 -11.23 -5.02 9.82
C ILE A 40 -11.10 -5.52 11.26
N SER A 41 -10.01 -5.18 11.97
CA SER A 41 -9.80 -5.58 13.37
C SER A 41 -10.85 -5.02 14.32
N LYS A 42 -11.48 -3.89 13.98
CA LYS A 42 -12.61 -3.32 14.72
C LYS A 42 -13.93 -4.04 14.45
N GLN A 43 -14.05 -4.76 13.33
CA GLN A 43 -15.26 -5.47 12.92
C GLN A 43 -15.27 -6.93 13.39
N GLU A 44 -14.13 -7.60 13.47
CA GLU A 44 -14.03 -8.99 13.93
C GLU A 44 -12.94 -9.13 15.02
N ASP A 45 -13.35 -9.64 16.18
CA ASP A 45 -12.60 -10.00 17.41
C ASP A 45 -11.07 -10.22 17.27
N ASN A 46 -10.32 -9.13 17.05
CA ASN A 46 -8.89 -8.97 17.31
C ASN A 46 -7.95 -10.05 16.73
N THR A 47 -8.25 -10.58 15.54
CA THR A 47 -7.35 -11.51 14.83
C THR A 47 -6.65 -10.81 13.66
N VAL A 48 -5.31 -10.87 13.61
CA VAL A 48 -4.52 -10.42 12.46
C VAL A 48 -4.81 -11.39 11.31
N ARG A 49 -5.69 -11.00 10.39
CA ARG A 49 -6.10 -11.80 9.23
C ARG A 49 -5.40 -11.36 7.94
N HIS A 50 -5.32 -12.30 7.00
CA HIS A 50 -4.98 -12.02 5.61
C HIS A 50 -6.01 -11.07 5.02
N ILE A 51 -5.55 -9.91 4.54
CA ILE A 51 -6.39 -8.99 3.78
C ILE A 51 -6.52 -9.57 2.38
N SER A 52 -7.74 -9.90 1.98
CA SER A 52 -8.04 -10.27 0.59
C SER A 52 -7.86 -9.07 -0.34
N GLY A 53 -7.60 -9.31 -1.63
CA GLY A 53 -7.49 -8.21 -2.61
C GLY A 53 -8.75 -7.33 -2.68
N GLN A 54 -9.93 -7.89 -2.39
CA GLN A 54 -11.19 -7.13 -2.35
C GLN A 54 -11.25 -6.19 -1.15
N GLU A 55 -10.84 -6.65 0.02
CA GLU A 55 -10.75 -5.84 1.23
C GLU A 55 -9.70 -4.75 1.10
N LEU A 56 -8.55 -5.07 0.50
CA LEU A 56 -7.50 -4.10 0.17
C LEU A 56 -8.07 -2.96 -0.68
N LEU A 57 -8.72 -3.28 -1.80
CA LEU A 57 -9.26 -2.26 -2.70
C LEU A 57 -10.39 -1.46 -2.04
N GLY A 58 -11.20 -2.12 -1.21
CA GLY A 58 -12.24 -1.45 -0.42
C GLY A 58 -11.66 -0.43 0.57
N GLY A 59 -10.61 -0.83 1.30
CA GLY A 59 -9.90 0.02 2.23
C GLY A 59 -9.12 1.14 1.55
N MET A 60 -8.43 0.87 0.45
CA MET A 60 -7.75 1.88 -0.38
C MET A 60 -8.72 2.95 -0.86
N ARG A 61 -9.91 2.54 -1.34
CA ARG A 61 -10.95 3.47 -1.77
C ARG A 61 -11.44 4.33 -0.61
N ALA A 62 -11.72 3.73 0.54
CA ALA A 62 -12.19 4.47 1.72
C ALA A 62 -11.12 5.46 2.19
N HIS A 63 -9.87 5.01 2.31
CA HIS A 63 -8.73 5.83 2.71
C HIS A 63 -8.48 7.00 1.74
N ALA A 64 -8.48 6.76 0.43
CA ALA A 64 -8.31 7.81 -0.57
C ALA A 64 -9.41 8.89 -0.48
N LEU A 65 -10.66 8.48 -0.24
CA LEU A 65 -11.79 9.39 -0.09
C LEU A 65 -11.75 10.14 1.25
N GLU A 66 -11.27 9.52 2.31
CA GLU A 66 -11.13 10.16 3.62
C GLU A 66 -10.03 11.22 3.63
N GLU A 67 -8.89 10.94 2.97
CA GLU A 67 -7.74 11.83 2.98
C GLU A 67 -7.81 12.93 1.91
N TYR A 68 -8.20 12.59 0.68
CA TYR A 68 -8.17 13.50 -0.47
C TYR A 68 -9.56 13.92 -0.96
N GLY A 69 -10.62 13.30 -0.44
CA GLY A 69 -12.00 13.63 -0.80
C GLY A 69 -12.24 13.61 -2.32
N PRO A 70 -12.78 14.70 -2.91
CA PRO A 70 -13.07 14.76 -4.34
C PRO A 70 -11.81 14.75 -5.22
N MET A 71 -10.62 15.03 -4.66
CA MET A 71 -9.35 15.04 -5.39
C MET A 71 -8.66 13.67 -5.44
N ALA A 72 -9.19 12.66 -4.75
CA ALA A 72 -8.60 11.32 -4.67
C ALA A 72 -8.19 10.75 -6.04
N LEU A 73 -9.08 10.84 -7.04
CA LEU A 73 -8.79 10.32 -8.37
C LEU A 73 -7.66 11.09 -9.09
N MET A 74 -7.57 12.40 -8.88
CA MET A 74 -6.52 13.23 -9.50
C MET A 74 -5.15 12.90 -8.88
N VAL A 75 -5.11 12.78 -7.56
CA VAL A 75 -3.90 12.45 -6.81
C VAL A 75 -3.38 11.06 -7.18
N LEU A 76 -4.26 10.05 -7.19
CA LEU A 76 -3.89 8.69 -7.60
C LEU A 76 -3.34 8.65 -9.03
N LYS A 77 -3.97 9.36 -9.97
CA LYS A 77 -3.51 9.45 -11.36
C LYS A 77 -2.14 10.11 -11.49
N GLU A 78 -1.90 11.19 -10.75
CA GLU A 78 -0.60 11.87 -10.73
C GLU A 78 0.51 10.93 -10.24
N TRP A 79 0.17 10.02 -9.33
CA TRP A 79 1.10 9.01 -8.82
C TRP A 79 1.28 7.78 -9.72
N GLY A 80 0.64 7.75 -10.89
CA GLY A 80 0.68 6.61 -11.82
C GLY A 80 -0.33 5.51 -11.50
N VAL A 81 -1.21 5.71 -10.52
CA VAL A 81 -2.26 4.75 -10.14
C VAL A 81 -3.55 5.08 -10.89
N SER A 82 -3.89 4.22 -11.84
CA SER A 82 -5.03 4.39 -12.75
C SER A 82 -6.01 3.23 -12.74
N ARG A 83 -5.57 2.05 -12.30
CA ARG A 83 -6.34 0.80 -12.28
C ARG A 83 -6.21 0.14 -10.92
N CYS A 84 -7.19 -0.71 -10.58
CA CYS A 84 -7.17 -1.47 -9.33
C CYS A 84 -5.97 -2.43 -9.25
N GLU A 85 -5.51 -2.93 -10.40
CA GLU A 85 -4.35 -3.81 -10.53
C GLU A 85 -3.05 -3.12 -10.08
N ASP A 86 -2.94 -1.81 -10.26
CA ASP A 86 -1.75 -1.01 -9.91
C ASP A 86 -1.47 -1.07 -8.41
N PHE A 87 -2.52 -1.10 -7.56
CA PHE A 87 -2.36 -1.30 -6.12
C PHE A 87 -1.75 -2.67 -5.80
N GLY A 88 -2.15 -3.71 -6.55
CA GLY A 88 -1.57 -5.04 -6.41
C GLY A 88 -0.09 -5.04 -6.78
N GLU A 89 0.28 -4.42 -7.90
CA GLU A 89 1.68 -4.29 -8.31
C GLU A 89 2.53 -3.55 -7.27
N ILE A 90 2.01 -2.46 -6.69
CA ILE A 90 2.70 -1.72 -5.61
C ILE A 90 2.91 -2.62 -4.39
N VAL A 91 1.88 -3.36 -3.95
CA VAL A 91 2.00 -4.29 -2.83
C VAL A 91 3.03 -5.39 -3.12
N PHE A 92 3.00 -5.99 -4.31
CA PHE A 92 3.98 -6.99 -4.71
C PHE A 92 5.40 -6.43 -4.71
N ASN A 93 5.62 -5.24 -5.29
CA ASN A 93 6.91 -4.55 -5.29
C ASN A 93 7.43 -4.35 -3.85
N MET A 94 6.55 -4.01 -2.90
CA MET A 94 6.90 -3.84 -1.49
C MET A 94 7.21 -5.18 -0.79
N VAL A 95 6.46 -6.24 -1.08
CA VAL A 95 6.68 -7.58 -0.51
C VAL A 95 8.00 -8.19 -1.01
N GLU A 96 8.33 -8.02 -2.30
CA GLU A 96 9.59 -8.51 -2.87
C GLU A 96 10.83 -7.88 -2.25
N HIS A 97 10.69 -6.70 -1.65
CA HIS A 97 11.76 -5.94 -1.02
C HIS A 97 11.69 -5.96 0.52
N ASP A 98 10.95 -6.90 1.11
CA ASP A 98 10.78 -7.05 2.56
C ASP A 98 10.24 -5.79 3.29
N LEU A 99 9.57 -4.87 2.56
CA LEU A 99 8.93 -3.68 3.15
C LEU A 99 7.61 -4.00 3.84
N LEU A 100 6.95 -5.05 3.38
CA LEU A 100 5.73 -5.58 3.97
C LEU A 100 6.00 -7.01 4.41
N ALA A 101 5.50 -7.37 5.59
CA ALA A 101 5.53 -8.76 6.03
C ALA A 101 4.69 -9.58 5.05
N ARG A 102 5.35 -10.52 4.37
CA ARG A 102 4.66 -11.55 3.61
C ARG A 102 3.94 -12.44 4.62
N THR A 103 2.62 -12.45 4.57
CA THR A 103 1.85 -13.45 5.32
C THR A 103 1.84 -14.71 4.44
N ASP A 104 2.73 -15.65 4.76
CA ASP A 104 2.78 -16.95 4.08
C ASP A 104 1.56 -17.79 4.48
N GLU A 105 0.74 -18.18 3.50
CA GLU A 105 -0.12 -19.36 3.54
C GLU A 105 0.56 -20.52 2.81
#